data_AF-A0AAV7TTX3-F1
#
_entry.id   AF-A0AAV7TTX3-F1
#
_cell.length_a   1.000
_cell.length_b   1.000
_cell.length_c   1.000
_cell.angle_alpha   90.00
_cell.angle_beta   90.00
_cell.angle_gamma   90.00
#
_symmetry.space_group_name_H-M   'P 1'
#
loop_
_entity.id
_entity.type
_entity.pdbx_description
1 polymer ?
#
loop_
_entity_poly.entity_id
_entity_poly.type
_entity_poly.pdbx_seq_one_letter_code
_entity_poly.pdbx_strand_id
1 'polypeptide(L)'
;MNPRVYRPLVDLSTMEERHIILRYRLDRATIHELCAQLEPALMSPIRQPTGIPPLVQVLSVLHFLAIGSFQTTVAMSSGMSQPMFSKILSRVLSALTKHMRSYIVFPEEVDLATVKGDFYALGHIPNIIGAIDGTHVALVPP
;
A
#
# COMPACT_ATOMS: atom_id res chain seq x y z
N MET A 1 26.52 -20.08 -12.84
CA MET A 1 25.46 -19.30 -12.17
C MET A 1 25.68 -17.84 -12.50
N ASN A 2 24.82 -17.22 -13.32
CA ASN A 2 24.94 -15.79 -13.62
C ASN A 2 24.48 -14.97 -12.41
N PRO A 3 25.22 -13.95 -11.97
CA PRO A 3 24.74 -13.04 -10.94
C PRO A 3 23.48 -12.34 -11.46
N ARG A 4 22.38 -12.44 -10.70
CA ARG A 4 21.18 -11.65 -10.97
C ARG A 4 21.53 -10.20 -10.67
N VAL A 5 21.79 -9.42 -11.72
CA VAL A 5 21.97 -7.97 -11.63
C VAL A 5 20.59 -7.38 -11.29
N TYR A 6 20.35 -7.15 -10.01
CA TYR A 6 19.18 -6.40 -9.57
C TYR A 6 19.37 -4.95 -10.03
N ARG A 7 18.34 -4.39 -10.71
CA ARG A 7 18.27 -2.96 -11.06
C ARG A 7 18.54 -2.12 -9.80
N PRO A 8 19.07 -0.88 -9.94
CA PRO A 8 19.53 -0.14 -8.78
C PRO A 8 18.41 -0.04 -7.75
N LEU A 9 18.78 -0.38 -6.53
CA LEU A 9 17.97 -0.23 -5.32
C LEU A 9 17.27 1.12 -5.39
N VAL A 10 15.94 1.17 -5.33
CA VAL A 10 15.23 2.44 -5.26
C VAL A 10 15.70 3.16 -4.02
N ASP A 11 16.44 4.24 -4.21
CA ASP A 11 16.96 5.06 -3.12
C ASP A 11 16.03 6.24 -2.87
N LEU A 12 15.19 6.09 -1.84
CA LEU A 12 14.26 7.14 -1.40
C LEU A 12 14.96 8.46 -1.05
N SER A 13 16.24 8.42 -0.65
CA SER A 13 16.97 9.63 -0.25
C SER A 13 17.23 10.57 -1.41
N THR A 14 17.33 10.03 -2.63
CA THR A 14 17.60 10.78 -3.86
C THR A 14 16.32 11.29 -4.55
N MET A 15 15.16 10.78 -4.16
CA MET A 15 13.87 11.15 -4.76
C MET A 15 13.27 12.38 -4.10
N GLU A 16 12.77 13.32 -4.89
CA GLU A 16 11.99 14.45 -4.36
C GLU A 16 10.66 13.97 -3.74
N GLU A 17 10.25 14.59 -2.63
CA GLU A 17 9.09 14.18 -1.82
C GLU A 17 7.80 14.05 -2.65
N ARG A 18 7.54 15.02 -3.56
CA ARG A 18 6.38 14.98 -4.46
C ARG A 18 6.34 13.71 -5.32
N HIS A 19 7.49 13.23 -5.78
CA HIS A 19 7.57 12.02 -6.59
C HIS A 19 7.36 10.76 -5.74
N ILE A 20 7.79 10.78 -4.49
CA ILE A 20 7.54 9.69 -3.53
C ILE A 20 6.04 9.58 -3.28
N ILE A 21 5.37 10.68 -2.93
CA ILE A 21 3.92 10.71 -2.68
C ILE A 21 3.15 10.27 -3.93
N LEU A 22 3.49 10.77 -5.11
CA LEU A 22 2.83 10.37 -6.36
C LEU A 22 3.02 8.87 -6.66
N ARG A 23 4.19 8.30 -6.36
CA ARG A 23 4.55 6.92 -6.70
C ARG A 23 4.06 5.89 -5.69
N TYR A 24 3.98 6.26 -4.42
CA TYR A 24 3.74 5.35 -3.30
C TYR A 24 2.53 5.73 -2.42
N ARG A 25 1.92 6.90 -2.64
CA ARG A 25 0.80 7.48 -1.86
C ARG A 25 1.12 7.75 -0.38
N LEU A 26 2.39 7.69 -0.02
CA LEU A 26 2.91 7.98 1.32
C LEU A 26 4.16 8.86 1.18
N ASP A 27 4.42 9.68 2.19
CA ASP A 27 5.67 10.44 2.29
C ASP A 27 6.82 9.53 2.74
N ARG A 28 8.05 10.04 2.57
CA ARG A 28 9.29 9.32 2.88
C ARG A 28 9.34 8.88 4.34
N ALA A 29 8.96 9.75 5.27
CA ALA A 29 9.01 9.47 6.71
C ALA A 29 8.09 8.30 7.07
N THR A 30 6.86 8.34 6.58
CA THR A 30 5.84 7.29 6.78
C THR A 30 6.27 5.98 6.14
N ILE A 31 6.93 6.00 4.97
CA ILE A 31 7.47 4.78 4.36
C ILE A 31 8.57 4.15 5.23
N HIS A 32 9.48 4.97 5.79
CA HIS A 32 10.52 4.45 6.67
C HIS A 32 9.95 3.89 7.97
N GLU A 33 8.98 4.59 8.57
CA GLU A 33 8.28 4.12 9.77
C GLU A 33 7.55 2.80 9.50
N LEU A 34 6.79 2.73 8.41
CA LEU A 34 6.10 1.52 7.99
C LEU A 34 7.10 0.37 7.75
N CYS A 35 8.22 0.65 7.08
CA CYS A 35 9.24 -0.36 6.85
C CYS A 35 9.81 -0.90 8.15
N ALA A 36 10.10 -0.04 9.13
CA ALA A 36 10.60 -0.45 10.45
C ALA A 36 9.57 -1.31 11.21
N GLN A 37 8.28 -0.96 11.14
CA GLN A 37 7.20 -1.74 11.75
C GLN A 37 7.07 -3.14 11.12
N LEU A 38 7.24 -3.25 9.79
CA LEU A 38 7.07 -4.51 9.07
C LEU A 38 8.34 -5.38 9.03
N GLU A 39 9.52 -4.80 9.28
CA GLU A 39 10.81 -5.47 9.19
C GLU A 39 10.89 -6.81 9.93
N PRO A 40 10.40 -6.95 11.18
CA PRO A 40 10.43 -8.24 11.90
C PRO A 40 9.70 -9.36 11.16
N ALA A 41 8.59 -9.03 10.47
CA ALA A 41 7.82 -10.00 9.69
C ALA A 41 8.46 -10.30 8.32
N LEU A 42 9.21 -9.34 7.76
CA LEU A 42 9.83 -9.44 6.44
C LEU A 42 11.22 -10.10 6.48
N MET A 43 11.94 -10.01 7.59
CA MET A 43 13.29 -10.56 7.81
C MET A 43 13.34 -12.01 8.28
N SER A 44 12.20 -12.68 8.50
CA SER A 44 12.18 -14.07 8.99
C SER A 44 12.98 -15.02 8.07
N PRO A 45 14.01 -15.73 8.59
CA PRO A 45 14.93 -16.56 7.79
C PRO A 45 14.25 -17.68 7.01
N ILE A 46 13.12 -18.17 7.53
CA ILE A 46 12.35 -19.29 6.95
C ILE A 46 11.56 -18.85 5.72
N ARG A 47 11.31 -17.54 5.56
CA ARG A 47 10.32 -17.01 4.60
C ARG A 47 10.89 -16.00 3.61
N GLN A 48 12.12 -15.52 3.75
CA GLN A 48 12.71 -14.53 2.83
C GLN A 48 12.81 -15.07 1.40
N PRO A 49 12.09 -14.48 0.42
CA PRO A 49 12.39 -14.73 -0.97
C PRO A 49 13.73 -14.05 -1.28
N THR A 50 14.79 -14.85 -1.26
CA THR A 50 16.02 -14.61 -2.03
C THR A 50 16.72 -13.26 -1.79
N GLY A 51 16.89 -12.82 -0.54
CA GLY A 51 17.79 -11.71 -0.19
C GLY A 51 17.32 -10.31 -0.58
N ILE A 52 16.02 -10.11 -0.83
CA ILE A 52 15.47 -8.77 -1.16
C ILE A 52 15.31 -7.96 0.14
N PRO A 53 15.88 -6.74 0.23
CA PRO A 53 15.76 -5.90 1.42
C PRO A 53 14.29 -5.57 1.77
N PRO A 54 13.92 -5.47 3.06
CA PRO A 54 12.56 -5.13 3.49
C PRO A 54 12.00 -3.87 2.82
N LEU A 55 12.82 -2.82 2.71
CA LEU A 55 12.42 -1.57 2.07
C LEU A 55 11.99 -1.78 0.61
N VAL A 56 12.74 -2.58 -0.16
CA VAL A 56 12.40 -2.89 -1.55
C VAL A 56 11.10 -3.67 -1.65
N GLN A 57 10.88 -4.61 -0.73
CA GLN A 57 9.62 -5.36 -0.65
C GLN A 57 8.43 -4.43 -0.39
N VAL A 58 8.54 -3.54 0.60
CA VAL A 58 7.50 -2.55 0.95
C VAL A 58 7.24 -1.60 -0.20
N LEU A 59 8.28 -0.98 -0.78
CA LEU A 59 8.14 -0.05 -1.90
C LEU A 59 7.48 -0.70 -3.12
N SER A 60 7.81 -1.95 -3.43
CA SER A 60 7.23 -2.65 -4.57
C SER A 60 5.74 -2.93 -4.38
N VAL A 61 5.33 -3.25 -3.15
CA VAL A 61 3.92 -3.47 -2.81
C VAL A 61 3.15 -2.15 -2.74
N LEU A 62 3.71 -1.10 -2.13
CA LEU A 62 3.12 0.23 -2.13
C LEU A 62 2.91 0.75 -3.55
N HIS A 63 3.90 0.58 -4.43
CA HIS A 63 3.78 0.98 -5.82
C HIS A 63 2.65 0.24 -6.55
N PHE A 64 2.50 -1.07 -6.31
CA PHE A 64 1.42 -1.86 -6.85
C PHE A 64 0.04 -1.38 -6.38
N LEU A 65 -0.11 -1.13 -5.08
CA LEU A 65 -1.34 -0.62 -4.49
C LEU A 65 -1.67 0.80 -5.00
N ALA A 66 -0.65 1.65 -5.17
CA ALA A 66 -0.79 3.04 -5.61
C ALA A 66 -1.24 3.19 -7.07
N ILE A 67 -0.80 2.30 -7.96
CA ILE A 67 -1.18 2.34 -9.39
C ILE A 67 -2.50 1.59 -9.63
N GLY A 68 -2.77 0.52 -8.86
CA GLY A 68 -3.88 -0.39 -9.15
C GLY A 68 -3.69 -1.19 -10.44
N SER A 69 -2.43 -1.41 -10.86
CA SER A 69 -2.11 -2.17 -12.09
C SER A 69 -2.03 -3.68 -11.84
N PHE A 70 -1.81 -4.46 -12.89
CA PHE A 70 -1.55 -5.89 -12.80
C PHE A 70 -0.16 -6.19 -12.24
N GLN A 71 -0.05 -7.28 -11.49
CA GLN A 71 1.21 -7.72 -10.85
C GLN A 71 2.33 -7.90 -11.87
N THR A 72 2.02 -8.36 -13.08
CA THR A 72 2.98 -8.55 -14.18
C THR A 72 3.71 -7.25 -14.53
N THR A 73 2.99 -6.14 -14.63
CA THR A 73 3.53 -4.81 -14.95
C THR A 73 4.46 -4.33 -13.84
N VAL A 74 4.05 -4.51 -12.57
CA VAL A 74 4.87 -4.09 -11.42
C VAL A 74 6.11 -4.97 -11.26
N ALA A 75 5.98 -6.29 -11.47
CA ALA A 75 7.09 -7.23 -11.43
C ALA A 75 8.18 -6.85 -12.46
N MET A 76 7.77 -6.53 -13.70
CA MET A 76 8.69 -6.01 -14.72
C MET A 76 9.37 -4.70 -14.30
N SER A 77 8.61 -3.75 -13.74
CA SER A 77 9.16 -2.45 -13.33
C SER A 77 10.18 -2.55 -12.18
N SER A 78 9.97 -3.50 -11.26
CA SER A 78 10.80 -3.75 -10.07
C SER A 78 11.95 -4.73 -10.32
N GLY A 79 12.06 -5.31 -11.51
CA GLY A 79 13.08 -6.31 -11.82
C GLY A 79 12.86 -7.66 -11.13
N MET A 80 11.63 -7.93 -10.67
CA MET A 80 11.24 -9.17 -10.01
C MET A 80 10.48 -10.09 -10.96
N SER A 81 10.58 -11.40 -10.75
CA SER A 81 9.65 -12.32 -11.41
C SER A 81 8.27 -12.22 -10.76
N GLN A 82 7.21 -12.42 -11.54
CA GLN A 82 5.84 -12.38 -11.03
C GLN A 82 5.58 -13.37 -9.87
N PRO A 83 6.09 -14.62 -9.88
CA PRO A 83 5.97 -15.52 -8.72
C PRO A 83 6.68 -15.00 -7.45
N MET A 84 7.81 -14.31 -7.61
CA MET A 84 8.53 -13.72 -6.49
C MET A 84 7.77 -12.52 -5.93
N PHE A 85 7.29 -11.64 -6.80
CA PHE A 85 6.45 -10.51 -6.42
C PHE A 85 5.18 -10.98 -5.70
N SER A 86 4.51 -12.02 -6.19
CA SER A 86 3.33 -12.60 -5.54
C SER A 86 3.60 -13.03 -4.09
N LYS A 87 4.73 -13.69 -3.84
CA LYS A 87 5.14 -14.07 -2.47
C LYS A 87 5.39 -12.85 -1.59
N ILE A 88 6.05 -11.82 -2.13
CA ILE A 88 6.31 -10.56 -1.42
C ILE A 88 5.01 -9.85 -1.08
N LEU A 89 4.11 -9.72 -2.05
CA LEU A 89 2.80 -9.10 -1.88
C LEU A 89 2.03 -9.76 -0.73
N SER A 90 1.87 -11.08 -0.75
CA SER A 90 1.16 -11.80 0.30
C SER A 90 1.78 -11.60 1.68
N ARG A 91 3.12 -11.52 1.77
CA ARG A 91 3.82 -11.32 3.04
C ARG A 91 3.67 -9.91 3.58
N VAL A 92 3.85 -8.89 2.73
CA VAL A 92 3.68 -7.49 3.13
C VAL A 92 2.24 -7.24 3.53
N LEU A 93 1.25 -7.71 2.75
CA LEU A 93 -0.16 -7.60 3.12
C LEU A 93 -0.47 -8.30 4.45
N SER A 94 0.03 -9.52 4.66
CA SER A 94 -0.16 -10.24 5.93
C SER A 94 0.53 -9.55 7.12
N ALA A 95 1.59 -8.78 6.90
CA ALA A 95 2.21 -7.99 7.95
C ALA A 95 1.37 -6.73 8.22
N LEU A 96 0.94 -6.02 7.18
CA LEU A 96 0.04 -4.86 7.28
C LEU A 96 -1.25 -5.18 8.03
N THR A 97 -1.89 -6.33 7.75
CA THR A 97 -3.15 -6.70 8.40
C THR A 97 -3.06 -6.85 9.91
N LYS A 98 -1.87 -7.17 10.43
CA LYS A 98 -1.63 -7.23 11.89
C LYS A 98 -1.65 -5.87 12.56
N HIS A 99 -1.39 -4.80 11.80
CA HIS A 99 -1.38 -3.42 12.29
C HIS A 99 -2.65 -2.66 11.91
N MET A 100 -3.53 -3.19 11.05
CA MET A 100 -4.71 -2.49 10.55
C MET A 100 -5.59 -1.87 11.64
N ARG A 101 -5.79 -2.56 12.76
CA ARG A 101 -6.65 -2.06 13.86
C ARG A 101 -6.15 -0.77 14.50
N SER A 102 -4.85 -0.46 14.37
CA SER A 102 -4.27 0.79 14.88
C SER A 102 -4.51 1.97 13.94
N TYR A 103 -4.87 1.74 12.68
CA TYR A 103 -4.98 2.78 11.65
C TYR A 103 -6.38 2.87 11.04
N ILE A 104 -7.17 1.80 11.09
CA ILE A 104 -8.51 1.73 10.50
C ILE A 104 -9.49 1.47 11.64
N VAL A 105 -10.23 2.51 12.00
CA VAL A 105 -11.29 2.48 13.00
C VAL A 105 -12.63 2.63 12.29
N PHE A 106 -13.52 1.67 12.49
CA PHE A 106 -14.90 1.78 12.04
C PHE A 106 -15.77 2.30 13.19
N PRO A 107 -16.80 3.12 12.91
CA PRO A 107 -17.72 3.54 13.95
C PRO A 107 -18.42 2.34 14.59
N GLU A 108 -18.58 2.38 15.91
CA GLU A 108 -19.31 1.35 16.66
C GLU A 108 -20.83 1.56 16.50
N GLU A 109 -21.63 0.55 16.88
CA GLU A 109 -23.09 0.59 16.71
C GLU A 109 -23.75 1.83 17.35
N VAL A 110 -23.21 2.29 18.48
CA VAL A 110 -23.67 3.48 19.18
C VAL A 110 -23.47 4.77 18.36
N ASP A 111 -22.42 4.83 17.54
CA ASP A 111 -22.07 6.00 16.74
C ASP A 111 -22.68 5.96 15.33
N LEU A 112 -23.13 4.78 14.86
CA LEU A 112 -23.65 4.60 13.51
C LEU A 112 -24.85 5.50 13.19
N ALA A 113 -25.75 5.73 14.15
CA ALA A 113 -26.92 6.58 13.93
C ALA A 113 -26.52 8.04 13.67
N THR A 114 -25.56 8.54 14.46
CA THR A 114 -24.99 9.87 14.31
C THR A 114 -24.28 10.03 12.98
N VAL A 115 -23.36 9.12 12.65
CA VAL A 115 -22.59 9.16 11.40
C VAL A 115 -23.52 9.14 10.18
N LYS A 116 -24.53 8.26 10.17
CA LYS A 116 -25.52 8.19 9.08
C LYS A 116 -26.33 9.49 8.96
N GLY A 117 -26.72 10.08 10.09
CA GLY A 117 -27.43 11.35 10.13
C GLY A 117 -26.61 12.49 9.52
N ASP A 118 -25.34 12.60 9.90
CA ASP A 118 -24.43 13.64 9.44
C ASP A 118 -24.19 13.56 7.93
N PHE A 119 -23.94 12.37 7.39
CA PHE A 119 -23.80 12.18 5.94
C PHE A 119 -25.08 12.45 5.17
N TYR A 120 -26.24 12.07 5.73
CA TYR A 120 -27.53 12.37 5.11
C TYR A 120 -27.82 13.88 5.08
N ALA A 121 -27.45 14.60 6.14
CA ALA A 121 -27.56 16.06 6.18
C ALA A 121 -26.63 16.74 5.17
N LEU A 122 -25.44 16.18 4.93
CA LEU A 122 -24.44 16.74 4.01
C LEU A 122 -24.82 16.56 2.52
N GLY A 123 -25.35 15.40 2.13
CA GLY A 123 -25.52 15.05 0.72
C GLY A 123 -26.76 14.23 0.38
N HIS A 124 -27.69 14.04 1.33
CA HIS A 124 -28.90 13.24 1.17
C HIS A 124 -28.66 11.78 0.74
N ILE A 125 -27.46 11.25 0.98
CA ILE A 125 -27.15 9.85 0.73
C ILE A 125 -27.38 9.07 2.03
N PRO A 126 -28.38 8.16 2.07
CA PRO A 126 -28.70 7.43 3.29
C PRO A 126 -27.66 6.33 3.58
N ASN A 127 -27.55 5.96 4.85
CA ASN A 127 -26.78 4.80 5.33
C ASN A 127 -25.26 4.85 5.09
N ILE A 128 -24.66 6.03 4.86
CA ILE A 128 -23.20 6.15 4.84
C ILE A 128 -22.66 6.03 6.26
N ILE A 129 -21.63 5.19 6.44
CA ILE A 129 -20.95 4.95 7.73
C ILE A 129 -19.51 5.48 7.75
N GLY A 130 -19.08 6.12 6.66
CA GLY A 130 -17.74 6.64 6.47
C GLY A 130 -17.47 6.91 4.99
N ALA A 131 -16.46 7.72 4.72
CA ALA A 131 -15.95 7.98 3.38
C ALA A 131 -14.43 7.74 3.37
N ILE A 132 -13.94 7.11 2.30
CA ILE A 132 -12.52 6.94 2.01
C ILE A 132 -12.25 7.76 0.75
N ASP A 133 -11.10 8.44 0.72
CA ASP A 133 -10.65 9.33 -0.36
C ASP A 133 -11.28 8.99 -1.73
N GLY A 134 -12.07 9.94 -2.24
CA GLY A 134 -12.93 9.75 -3.39
C GLY A 134 -12.33 10.33 -4.66
N THR A 135 -12.44 9.62 -5.78
CA THR A 135 -12.13 10.20 -7.09
C THR A 135 -13.40 10.81 -7.69
N HIS A 136 -13.35 12.09 -8.06
CA HIS A 136 -14.44 12.71 -8.80
C HIS A 136 -14.40 12.23 -10.26
N VAL A 137 -15.34 11.37 -10.63
CA VAL A 137 -15.49 10.88 -12.01
C VAL A 137 -16.66 11.60 -12.65
N ALA A 138 -16.38 12.44 -13.65
CA ALA A 138 -17.42 13.06 -14.45
C ALA A 138 -18.15 11.98 -15.27
N LEU A 139 -19.45 11.83 -15.06
CA LEU A 139 -20.28 10.97 -15.89
C LEU A 139 -20.64 11.72 -17.18
N VAL A 140 -20.24 11.15 -18.31
CA VAL A 140 -20.68 11.64 -19.63
C VAL A 140 -21.92 10.83 -20.01
N PRO A 141 -23.08 11.47 -20.24
CA PRO A 141 -24.26 10.76 -20.73
C PRO A 141 -23.98 10.11 -22.10
N PRO A 142 -24.64 8.98 -22.42
CA PRO A 142 -24.43 8.25 -23.68
C PRO A 142 -24.84 9.05 -24.92
#